data_AF-A0A522PW26-F1
#
_entry.id   AF-A0A522PW26-F1
#
_cell.length_a   1.000
_cell.length_b   1.000
_cell.length_c   1.000
_cell.angle_alpha   90.00
_cell.angle_beta   90.00
_cell.angle_gamma   90.00
#
_symmetry.space_group_name_H-M   'P 1'
#
loop_
_entity.id
_entity.type
_entity.pdbx_description
1 polymer ?
#
loop_
_entity_poly.entity_id
_entity_poly.type
_entity_poly.pdbx_seq_one_letter_code
_entity_poly.pdbx_strand_id
1 'polypeptide(L)'
;MDWVAHLVYGALAWRERRQASAASRGRKASDPGEAPRHLKVGARGETLAYWRLRCEGYAIVTRNRRPHGRSGELDLVGWDGPVLAFIEVKTRTSEHAGPPEMALSFEQQRRIVKSARVYMRRLTKQPAGYRFDIASVMWDPAGGYRVRVIKDAFKE
;
A
#
# COMPACT_ATOMS: atom_id res chain seq x y z
N MET A 1 4.91 9.72 24.34
CA MET A 1 4.57 9.52 22.91
C MET A 1 3.06 9.35 22.79
N ASP A 2 2.47 10.01 21.82
CA ASP A 2 1.20 10.71 21.97
C ASP A 2 -0.03 9.80 21.75
N TRP A 3 -0.67 9.36 22.84
CA TRP A 3 -1.88 8.51 22.80
C TRP A 3 -3.05 9.18 22.05
N VAL A 4 -3.10 10.51 22.09
CA VAL A 4 -4.07 11.34 21.34
C VAL A 4 -3.85 11.17 19.84
N ALA A 5 -2.60 11.12 19.37
CA ALA A 5 -2.28 10.89 17.97
C ALA A 5 -2.79 9.52 17.50
N HIS A 6 -2.58 8.45 18.27
CA HIS A 6 -3.09 7.11 17.94
C HIS A 6 -4.63 7.07 17.87
N LEU A 7 -5.33 7.79 18.73
CA LEU A 7 -6.79 7.91 18.68
C LEU A 7 -7.27 8.74 17.49
N VAL A 8 -6.61 9.87 17.20
CA VAL A 8 -6.93 10.74 16.06
C VAL A 8 -6.68 10.02 14.73
N TYR A 9 -5.54 9.34 14.58
CA TYR A 9 -5.23 8.53 13.41
C TYR A 9 -6.08 7.26 13.35
N GLY A 10 -6.43 6.68 14.49
CA GLY A 10 -7.41 5.59 14.58
C GLY A 10 -8.79 6.03 14.07
N ALA A 11 -9.25 7.22 14.45
CA ALA A 11 -10.52 7.81 14.03
C ALA A 11 -10.52 8.29 12.56
N LEU A 12 -9.42 8.89 12.09
CA LEU A 12 -9.19 9.21 10.67
C LEU A 12 -9.20 7.93 9.84
N ALA A 13 -8.43 6.92 10.26
CA ALA A 13 -8.42 5.62 9.62
C ALA A 13 -9.79 4.94 9.64
N TRP A 14 -10.61 5.15 10.68
CA TRP A 14 -11.97 4.62 10.74
C TRP A 14 -12.92 5.37 9.79
N ARG A 15 -12.87 6.71 9.72
CA ARG A 15 -13.65 7.52 8.77
C ARG A 15 -13.29 7.21 7.31
N GLU A 16 -12.00 7.13 7.00
CA GLU A 16 -11.51 6.82 5.65
C GLU A 16 -11.87 5.39 5.25
N ARG A 17 -11.76 4.42 6.18
CA ARG A 17 -12.23 3.04 5.95
C ARG A 17 -13.72 2.99 5.62
N ARG A 18 -14.57 3.75 6.34
CA ARG A 18 -16.02 3.85 6.02
C ARG A 18 -16.28 4.43 4.63
N GLN A 19 -15.55 5.46 4.23
CA GLN A 19 -15.67 6.05 2.88
C GLN A 19 -15.14 5.11 1.78
N ALA A 20 -14.07 4.36 2.04
CA ALA A 20 -13.55 3.35 1.11
C ALA A 20 -14.48 2.13 0.98
N SER A 21 -15.09 1.68 2.07
CA SER A 21 -16.10 0.60 2.08
C SER A 21 -17.41 1.00 1.38
N ALA A 22 -17.81 2.27 1.44
CA ALA A 22 -18.94 2.78 0.68
C ALA A 22 -18.63 2.81 -0.84
N ALA A 23 -17.40 3.16 -1.23
CA ALA A 23 -16.95 3.16 -2.62
C ALA A 23 -16.71 1.74 -3.20
N SER A 24 -16.58 0.70 -2.36
CA SER A 24 -16.39 -0.69 -2.80
C SER A 24 -17.69 -1.49 -2.97
N ARG A 25 -18.87 -0.93 -2.62
CA ARG A 25 -20.18 -1.62 -2.66
C ARG A 25 -20.65 -2.05 -4.06
N GLY A 26 -19.88 -1.80 -5.13
CA GLY A 26 -20.15 -2.27 -6.49
C GLY A 26 -19.24 -3.39 -7.00
N ARG A 27 -18.33 -3.95 -6.20
CA ARG A 27 -17.43 -5.03 -6.65
C ARG A 27 -18.14 -6.38 -6.61
N LYS A 28 -18.46 -6.96 -7.77
CA LYS A 28 -18.53 -8.42 -7.90
C LYS A 28 -17.14 -8.98 -7.62
N ALA A 29 -17.02 -9.89 -6.66
CA ALA A 29 -15.84 -10.73 -6.55
C ALA A 29 -15.76 -11.56 -7.84
N SER A 30 -14.70 -11.39 -8.63
CA SER A 30 -14.41 -12.31 -9.73
C SER A 30 -14.02 -13.66 -9.12
N ASP A 31 -14.54 -14.74 -9.68
CA ASP A 31 -14.28 -16.11 -9.26
C ASP A 31 -12.76 -16.38 -9.12
N PRO A 32 -12.26 -16.81 -7.93
CA PRO A 32 -10.85 -17.12 -7.72
C PRO A 32 -10.31 -18.25 -8.59
N GLY A 33 -11.18 -19.01 -9.28
CA GLY A 33 -10.81 -20.15 -10.13
C GLY A 33 -9.75 -19.86 -11.18
N GLU A 34 -9.89 -18.76 -11.96
CA GLU A 34 -9.17 -18.58 -13.23
C GLU A 34 -8.02 -17.54 -13.23
N ALA A 35 -7.78 -16.81 -12.14
CA ALA A 35 -6.74 -15.78 -12.15
C ALA A 35 -5.33 -16.41 -12.37
N PRO A 36 -4.51 -15.87 -13.30
CA PRO A 36 -3.13 -16.29 -13.51
C PRO A 36 -2.33 -16.39 -12.19
N ARG A 37 -1.42 -17.37 -12.10
CA ARG A 37 -0.64 -17.64 -10.86
C ARG A 37 0.04 -16.40 -10.31
N HIS A 38 0.58 -15.53 -11.16
CA HIS A 38 1.25 -14.30 -10.73
C HIS A 38 0.29 -13.30 -10.05
N LEU A 39 -0.99 -13.24 -10.44
CA LEU A 39 -2.01 -12.41 -9.78
C LEU A 39 -2.39 -12.97 -8.41
N LYS A 40 -2.52 -14.30 -8.29
CA LYS A 40 -2.77 -14.97 -7.01
C LYS A 40 -1.59 -14.79 -6.04
N VAL A 41 -0.36 -14.84 -6.55
CA VAL A 41 0.87 -14.55 -5.79
C VAL A 41 0.92 -13.07 -5.38
N GLY A 42 0.57 -12.15 -6.28
CA GLY A 42 0.47 -10.71 -5.98
C GLY A 42 -0.52 -10.41 -4.85
N ALA A 43 -1.74 -10.93 -4.92
CA ALA A 43 -2.76 -10.72 -3.88
C ALA A 43 -2.37 -11.30 -2.51
N ARG A 44 -1.67 -12.44 -2.50
CA ARG A 44 -1.08 -13.01 -1.28
C ARG A 44 0.02 -12.09 -0.72
N GLY A 45 0.89 -11.57 -1.59
CA GLY A 45 1.91 -10.60 -1.20
C GLY A 45 1.34 -9.32 -0.61
N GLU A 46 0.32 -8.73 -1.23
CA GLU A 46 -0.40 -7.56 -0.66
C GLU A 46 -0.96 -7.84 0.73
N THR A 47 -1.50 -9.04 0.94
CA THR A 47 -2.04 -9.45 2.24
C THR A 47 -0.95 -9.58 3.30
N LEU A 48 0.20 -10.18 2.95
CA LEU A 48 1.35 -10.28 3.85
C LEU A 48 1.94 -8.91 4.16
N ALA A 49 2.10 -8.05 3.15
CA ALA A 49 2.56 -6.67 3.29
C ALA A 49 1.67 -5.86 4.23
N TYR A 50 0.36 -5.95 4.06
CA TYR A 50 -0.59 -5.30 4.96
C TYR A 50 -0.37 -5.70 6.42
N TRP A 51 -0.27 -7.01 6.70
CA TRP A 51 -0.14 -7.47 8.09
C TRP A 51 1.18 -7.04 8.68
N ARG A 52 2.27 -7.08 7.90
CA ARG A 52 3.56 -6.57 8.35
C ARG A 52 3.51 -5.08 8.69
N LEU A 53 2.97 -4.25 7.81
CA LEU A 53 2.83 -2.81 8.03
C LEU A 53 1.99 -2.51 9.28
N ARG A 54 0.90 -3.26 9.49
CA ARG A 54 0.09 -3.17 10.72
C ARG A 54 0.91 -3.48 11.97
N CYS A 55 1.75 -4.52 11.95
CA CYS A 55 2.64 -4.85 13.06
C CYS A 55 3.73 -3.80 13.27
N GLU A 56 4.16 -3.09 12.21
CA GLU A 56 5.08 -1.95 12.29
C GLU A 56 4.41 -0.64 12.71
N GLY A 57 3.12 -0.66 13.08
CA GLY A 57 2.40 0.48 13.64
C GLY A 57 1.57 1.28 12.62
N TYR A 58 1.56 0.89 11.35
CA TYR A 58 0.78 1.60 10.33
C TYR A 58 -0.73 1.40 10.55
N ALA A 59 -1.48 2.49 10.45
CA ALA A 59 -2.92 2.45 10.31
C ALA A 59 -3.30 2.44 8.83
N ILE A 60 -3.42 1.25 8.24
CA ILE A 60 -3.82 1.10 6.83
C ILE A 60 -5.28 1.53 6.64
N VAL A 61 -5.50 2.46 5.71
CA VAL A 61 -6.80 3.09 5.44
C VAL A 61 -7.42 2.66 4.12
N THR A 62 -6.60 2.15 3.20
CA THR A 62 -7.05 1.75 1.88
C THR A 62 -6.15 0.67 1.29
N ARG A 63 -6.78 -0.28 0.57
CA ARG A 63 -6.13 -1.29 -0.28
C ARG A 63 -6.67 -1.22 -1.70
N ASN A 64 -5.82 -1.50 -2.69
CA ASN A 64 -6.14 -1.66 -4.11
C ASN A 64 -7.07 -0.55 -4.61
N ARG A 65 -6.59 0.69 -4.46
CA ARG A 65 -7.36 1.88 -4.82
C ARG A 65 -7.02 2.29 -6.24
N ARG A 66 -8.03 2.19 -7.10
CA ARG A 66 -8.04 2.87 -8.39
C ARG A 66 -8.65 4.26 -8.18
N PRO A 67 -7.88 5.36 -8.25
CA PRO A 67 -8.46 6.67 -8.44
C PRO A 67 -9.23 6.64 -9.77
N HIS A 68 -10.39 7.30 -9.84
CA HIS A 68 -11.16 7.35 -11.11
C HIS A 68 -10.25 7.81 -12.28
N GLY A 69 -10.29 7.07 -13.40
CA GLY A 69 -9.52 7.37 -14.62
C GLY A 69 -8.20 6.58 -14.78
N ARG A 70 -7.31 7.10 -15.64
CA ARG A 70 -6.03 6.47 -16.06
C ARG A 70 -4.85 6.76 -15.13
N SER A 71 -5.09 6.97 -13.83
CA SER A 71 -4.04 7.46 -12.92
C SER A 71 -3.13 6.33 -12.41
N GLY A 72 -3.58 5.07 -12.50
CA GLY A 72 -2.90 3.90 -11.94
C GLY A 72 -3.52 3.45 -10.63
N GLU A 73 -3.15 2.26 -10.16
CA GLU A 73 -3.60 1.72 -8.86
C GLU A 73 -2.60 2.08 -7.77
N LEU A 74 -3.09 2.34 -6.55
CA LEU A 74 -2.30 2.35 -5.33
C LEU A 74 -2.58 1.06 -4.58
N ASP A 75 -1.53 0.28 -4.29
CA ASP A 75 -1.67 -1.00 -3.60
C ASP A 75 -2.13 -0.79 -2.17
N LEU A 76 -1.40 0.02 -1.38
CA LEU A 76 -1.75 0.33 0.01
C LEU A 76 -1.57 1.81 0.31
N VAL A 77 -2.44 2.34 1.15
CA VAL A 77 -2.30 3.67 1.76
C VAL A 77 -2.52 3.55 3.26
N GLY A 78 -1.64 4.14 4.07
CA GLY A 78 -1.75 4.07 5.53
C GLY A 78 -1.02 5.20 6.24
N TRP A 79 -1.44 5.46 7.48
CA TRP A 79 -0.79 6.43 8.34
C TRP A 79 0.33 5.78 9.15
N ASP A 80 1.52 6.37 9.11
CA ASP A 80 2.63 6.10 10.03
C ASP A 80 2.83 7.36 10.89
N GLY A 81 2.15 7.38 12.04
CA GLY A 81 1.97 8.59 12.83
C GLY A 81 1.36 9.73 11.98
N PRO A 82 1.98 10.92 11.92
CA PRO A 82 1.46 12.06 11.16
C PRO A 82 1.72 12.00 9.66
N VAL A 83 2.42 10.96 9.18
CA VAL A 83 2.82 10.82 7.78
C VAL A 83 1.87 9.88 7.06
N LEU A 84 1.34 10.32 5.92
CA LEU A 84 0.57 9.47 5.02
C LEU A 84 1.51 8.73 4.06
N ALA A 85 1.60 7.42 4.20
CA ALA A 85 2.43 6.58 3.35
C ALA A 85 1.63 5.99 2.19
N PHE A 86 2.15 6.17 0.97
CA PHE A 86 1.70 5.49 -0.24
C PHE A 86 2.65 4.33 -0.50
N ILE A 87 2.17 3.09 -0.37
CA ILE A 87 3.03 1.90 -0.38
C ILE A 87 2.74 1.05 -1.61
N GLU A 88 3.76 0.83 -2.44
CA GLU A 88 3.72 -0.20 -3.48
C GLU A 88 4.19 -1.54 -2.90
N VAL A 89 3.50 -2.63 -3.23
CA VAL A 89 3.86 -3.99 -2.85
C VAL A 89 4.53 -4.70 -4.02
N LYS A 90 5.73 -5.23 -3.78
CA LYS A 90 6.44 -6.07 -4.76
C LYS A 90 6.57 -7.49 -4.22
N THR A 91 5.95 -8.44 -4.90
CA THR A 91 6.12 -9.86 -4.59
C THR A 91 7.17 -10.46 -5.52
N ARG A 92 8.26 -10.98 -4.98
CA ARG A 92 9.34 -11.61 -5.73
C ARG A 92 9.22 -13.13 -5.65
N THR A 93 9.35 -13.80 -6.79
CA THR A 93 9.31 -15.27 -6.91
C THR A 93 10.70 -15.90 -7.02
N SER A 94 11.77 -15.11 -7.20
CA SER A 94 13.16 -15.59 -7.22
C SER A 94 14.13 -14.57 -6.62
N GLU A 95 15.21 -15.05 -6.00
CA GLU A 95 16.27 -14.23 -5.39
C GLU A 95 17.11 -13.44 -6.41
N HIS A 96 17.04 -13.79 -7.70
CA HIS A 96 17.85 -13.19 -8.76
C HIS A 96 17.37 -11.82 -9.24
N ALA A 97 16.22 -11.34 -8.75
CA ALA A 97 15.85 -9.94 -8.92
C ALA A 97 16.77 -9.12 -8.02
N GLY A 98 17.65 -8.30 -8.61
CA GLY A 98 18.74 -7.56 -7.94
C GLY A 98 18.34 -6.72 -6.71
N PRO A 99 19.28 -5.93 -6.15
CA PRO A 99 19.12 -5.32 -4.84
C PRO A 99 17.78 -4.59 -4.67
N PRO A 100 17.21 -4.62 -3.45
CA PRO A 100 15.93 -3.97 -3.11
C PRO A 100 15.87 -2.48 -3.41
N GLU A 101 17.00 -1.88 -3.79
CA GLU A 101 17.25 -0.48 -4.13
C GLU A 101 16.87 -0.13 -5.58
N MET A 102 16.73 -1.12 -6.48
CA MET A 102 16.20 -0.93 -7.86
C MET A 102 14.66 -0.89 -7.88
N ALA A 103 14.07 -0.27 -6.87
CA ALA A 103 12.79 -0.71 -6.32
C ALA A 103 11.54 -0.36 -7.15
N LEU A 104 11.63 0.66 -8.02
CA LEU A 104 10.56 1.04 -8.95
C LEU A 104 11.15 1.68 -10.21
N SER A 105 10.62 1.34 -11.38
CA SER A 105 10.93 2.07 -12.61
C SER A 105 10.43 3.51 -12.53
N PHE A 106 11.04 4.41 -13.29
CA PHE A 106 10.59 5.81 -13.38
C PHE A 106 9.10 5.94 -13.75
N GLU A 107 8.62 5.05 -14.62
CA GLU A 107 7.19 5.00 -14.99
C GLU A 107 6.30 4.61 -13.80
N GLN A 108 6.72 3.62 -13.00
CA GLN A 108 6.00 3.23 -11.79
C GLN A 108 5.97 4.37 -10.77
N GLN A 109 7.09 5.04 -10.53
CA GLN A 109 7.16 6.19 -9.64
C GLN A 109 6.19 7.30 -10.08
N ARG A 110 6.23 7.70 -11.37
CA ARG A 110 5.30 8.70 -11.93
C ARG A 110 3.83 8.32 -11.76
N ARG A 111 3.50 7.03 -11.96
CA ARG A 111 2.14 6.51 -11.80
C ARG A 111 1.66 6.59 -10.34
N ILE A 112 2.51 6.17 -9.40
CA ILE A 112 2.21 6.20 -7.96
C ILE A 112 2.03 7.64 -7.51
N VAL A 113 2.95 8.54 -7.88
CA VAL A 113 2.90 9.97 -7.60
C VAL A 113 1.61 10.61 -8.11
N LYS A 114 1.24 10.35 -9.38
CA LYS A 114 -0.01 10.85 -9.95
C LYS A 114 -1.22 10.37 -9.16
N SER A 115 -1.24 9.09 -8.77
CA SER A 115 -2.33 8.51 -7.99
C SER A 115 -2.40 9.06 -6.57
N ALA A 116 -1.25 9.26 -5.91
CA ALA A 116 -1.13 9.87 -4.60
C ALA A 116 -1.67 11.30 -4.60
N ARG A 117 -1.31 12.11 -5.62
CA ARG A 117 -1.87 13.45 -5.81
C ARG A 117 -3.39 13.44 -5.96
N VAL A 118 -3.94 12.50 -6.72
CA VAL A 118 -5.41 12.35 -6.85
C VAL A 118 -6.04 11.94 -5.52
N TYR A 119 -5.40 11.06 -4.76
CA TYR A 119 -5.86 10.64 -3.44
C TYR A 119 -5.90 11.82 -2.47
N MET A 120 -4.80 12.57 -2.35
CA MET A 120 -4.67 13.72 -1.43
C MET A 120 -5.67 14.85 -1.73
N ARG A 121 -6.01 15.09 -3.01
CA ARG A 121 -7.05 16.08 -3.38
C ARG A 121 -8.44 15.72 -2.86
N ARG A 122 -8.69 14.47 -2.50
CA ARG A 122 -10.00 14.01 -1.97
C ARG A 122 -10.04 13.98 -0.45
N LEU A 123 -8.91 14.20 0.23
CA LEU A 123 -8.87 14.24 1.68
C LEU A 123 -9.52 15.52 2.19
N THR A 124 -10.36 15.40 3.22
CA THR A 124 -10.96 16.56 3.87
C THR A 124 -9.94 17.35 4.70
N LYS A 125 -8.85 16.71 5.11
CA LYS A 125 -7.73 17.31 5.83
C LYS A 125 -6.42 16.80 5.25
N GLN A 126 -5.51 17.71 4.92
CA GLN A 126 -4.20 17.33 4.41
C GLN A 126 -3.32 16.73 5.51
N PRO A 127 -2.47 15.73 5.18
CA PRO A 127 -1.51 15.18 6.12
C PRO A 127 -0.42 16.21 6.46
N ALA A 128 0.26 16.03 7.59
CA ALA A 128 1.42 16.86 7.94
C ALA A 128 2.62 16.58 7.03
N GLY A 129 2.69 15.36 6.48
CA GLY A 129 3.64 14.96 5.45
C GLY A 129 3.17 13.69 4.75
N TYR A 130 3.73 13.40 3.59
CA TYR A 130 3.51 12.14 2.91
C TYR A 130 4.83 11.57 2.39
N ARG A 131 4.84 10.27 2.15
CA ARG A 131 6.01 9.59 1.59
C ARG A 131 5.60 8.39 0.74
N PHE A 132 6.57 7.88 -0.01
CA PHE A 132 6.41 6.69 -0.83
C PHE A 132 7.25 5.56 -0.25
N ASP A 133 6.58 4.49 0.15
CA ASP A 133 7.22 3.30 0.74
C ASP A 133 7.14 2.13 -0.24
N ILE A 134 7.99 1.12 -0.03
CA ILE A 134 7.92 -0.15 -0.75
C ILE A 134 7.87 -1.28 0.27
N ALA A 135 6.90 -2.18 0.10
CA ALA A 135 6.85 -3.45 0.81
C ALA A 135 7.29 -4.58 -0.13
N SER A 136 8.49 -5.11 0.10
CA SER A 136 9.02 -6.25 -0.64
C SER A 136 8.65 -7.56 0.07
N VAL A 137 7.94 -8.44 -0.61
CA VAL A 137 7.56 -9.77 -0.15
C VAL A 137 8.39 -10.80 -0.91
N MET A 138 9.15 -11.61 -0.18
CA MET A 138 10.03 -12.63 -0.75
C MET A 138 9.80 -13.96 -0.04
N TRP A 139 9.92 -15.06 -0.78
CA TRP A 139 9.96 -16.39 -0.19
C TRP A 139 11.41 -16.72 0.19
N ASP A 140 11.64 -17.03 1.46
CA ASP A 140 12.89 -17.58 1.98
C ASP A 140 12.69 -19.09 2.22
N PRO A 141 13.41 -19.97 1.51
CA PRO A 141 13.30 -21.42 1.72
C PRO A 141 13.53 -21.88 3.16
N ALA A 142 14.32 -21.15 3.95
CA ALA A 142 14.64 -21.50 5.33
C ALA A 142 13.66 -20.94 6.36
N GLY A 143 12.88 -19.90 6.01
CA GLY A 143 12.09 -19.13 6.97
C GLY A 143 10.66 -18.78 6.52
N GLY A 144 10.25 -19.22 5.34
CA GLY A 144 8.95 -18.87 4.74
C GLY A 144 8.94 -17.45 4.16
N TYR A 145 7.75 -16.84 4.08
CA TYR A 145 7.64 -15.48 3.53
C TYR A 145 8.27 -14.43 4.45
N ARG A 146 9.17 -13.62 3.90
CA ARG A 146 9.69 -12.41 4.54
C ARG A 146 9.13 -11.16 3.88
N VAL A 147 8.74 -10.20 4.71
CA VAL A 147 8.32 -8.88 4.27
C VAL A 147 9.30 -7.84 4.80
N ARG A 148 9.89 -7.06 3.90
CA ARG A 148 10.72 -5.90 4.23
C ARG A 148 10.03 -4.62 3.79
N VAL A 149 9.92 -3.66 4.68
CA VAL A 149 9.41 -2.32 4.39
C VAL A 149 10.59 -1.36 4.23
N ILE A 150 10.61 -0.64 3.11
CA ILE A 150 11.57 0.43 2.82
C ILE A 150 10.78 1.72 2.87
N LYS A 151 11.00 2.50 3.93
CA LYS A 151 10.41 3.84 4.08
C LYS A 151 11.14 4.82 3.18
N ASP A 152 10.42 5.80 2.65
CA ASP A 152 11.00 6.85 1.79
C ASP A 152 11.80 6.27 0.60
N ALA A 153 11.25 5.24 -0.03
CA ALA A 153 11.90 4.49 -1.09
C ALA A 153 12.22 5.35 -2.33
N PHE A 154 11.46 6.43 -2.56
CA PHE A 154 11.79 7.45 -3.56
C PHE A 154 11.12 8.79 -3.24
N LYS A 155 11.55 9.85 -3.95
CA LYS A 155 11.01 11.21 -3.86
C LYS A 155 10.38 11.62 -5.20
N GLU A 156 9.42 12.53 -5.15
CA GLU A 156 8.83 13.17 -6.33
C GLU A 156 9.71 14.34 -6.83
#